data_AF-D8KWS2-F1
#
_entry.id   AF-D8KWS2-F1
#
_cell.length_a   1.000
_cell.length_b   1.000
_cell.length_c   1.000
_cell.angle_alpha   90.00
_cell.angle_beta   90.00
_cell.angle_gamma   90.00
#
_symmetry.space_group_name_H-M   'P 1'
#
loop_
_entity.id
_entity.type
_entity.pdbx_description
1 polymer ?
#
loop_
_entity_poly.entity_id
_entity_poly.type
_entity_poly.pdbx_seq_one_letter_code
_entity_poly.pdbx_strand_id
1 'polypeptide(L)' 'ADASGKTKWRLVVDFRKLNEKTLDDKYPIPNIADILDKLGNCQYFTTLDLASGFYQVEMNPADIPKTAFTVEHGHFEFLR' A
#
# COMPACT_ATOMS: atom_id res chain seq x y z
N ALA A 1 -13.80 13.25 -3.74
CA ALA A 1 -14.74 13.11 -2.61
C ALA A 1 -14.75 11.66 -2.20
N ASP A 2 -14.64 11.35 -0.91
CA ASP A 2 -14.99 10.01 -0.45
C ASP A 2 -16.52 9.82 -0.54
N ALA A 3 -17.03 8.60 -0.37
CA ALA A 3 -18.46 8.30 -0.41
C ALA A 3 -19.29 9.01 0.68
N SER A 4 -18.62 9.72 1.60
CA SER A 4 -19.25 10.50 2.68
C SER A 4 -19.57 11.95 2.30
N GLY A 5 -19.19 12.37 1.09
CA GLY A 5 -19.42 13.74 0.60
C GLY A 5 -18.54 14.81 1.28
N LYS A 6 -17.56 14.39 2.09
CA LYS A 6 -16.68 15.30 2.83
C LYS A 6 -15.37 15.53 2.07
N THR A 7 -14.93 16.79 2.00
CA THR A 7 -13.63 17.13 1.41
C THR A 7 -12.52 16.72 2.37
N LYS A 8 -11.71 15.74 1.96
CA LYS A 8 -10.52 15.27 2.69
C LYS A 8 -9.28 15.51 1.84
N TRP A 9 -8.26 16.13 2.44
CA TRP A 9 -6.93 16.27 1.83
C TRP A 9 -6.16 14.96 1.92
N ARG A 10 -5.44 14.60 0.85
CA ARG A 10 -4.56 13.43 0.80
C ARG A 10 -3.14 13.88 0.52
N LEU A 11 -2.20 13.44 1.35
CA LEU A 11 -0.78 13.59 1.05
C LEU A 11 -0.43 12.65 -0.10
N VAL A 12 0.22 13.18 -1.14
CA VAL A 12 0.69 12.40 -2.28
C VAL A 12 2.16 12.72 -2.48
N VAL A 13 3.00 11.70 -2.34
CA VAL A 13 4.44 11.80 -2.54
C VAL A 13 4.77 11.23 -3.92
N ASP A 14 5.54 11.97 -4.72
CA ASP A 14 5.92 11.55 -6.06
C ASP A 14 7.14 10.63 -6.04
N PHE A 15 6.89 9.31 -5.99
CA PHE A 15 7.93 8.28 -6.02
C PHE A 15 8.27 7.78 -7.43
N ARG A 16 7.84 8.43 -8.53
CA ARG A 16 8.10 7.91 -9.89
C ARG A 16 9.58 7.64 -10.17
N LYS A 17 10.45 8.59 -9.85
CA LYS A 17 11.92 8.47 -9.99
C LYS A 17 12.53 7.42 -9.06
N LEU A 18 11.93 7.20 -7.90
CA LEU A 18 12.36 6.16 -6.97
C LEU A 18 11.99 4.79 -7.52
N ASN A 19 10.75 4.63 -7.97
CA ASN A 19 10.24 3.38 -8.52
C ASN A 19 11.01 2.92 -9.76
N GLU A 20 11.48 3.84 -10.62
CA GLU A 20 12.37 3.52 -11.75
C GLU A 20 13.71 2.88 -11.35
N LYS A 21 14.18 3.13 -10.12
CA LYS A 21 15.44 2.58 -9.58
C LYS A 21 15.22 1.37 -8.68
N THR A 22 13.98 1.12 -8.27
CA THR A 22 13.63 -0.01 -7.42
C THR A 22 13.46 -1.26 -8.27
N LEU A 23 13.85 -2.40 -7.73
CA LEU A 23 13.60 -3.68 -8.38
C LEU A 23 12.10 -4.01 -8.26
N ASP A 24 11.46 -4.30 -9.39
CA ASP A 24 10.08 -4.75 -9.42
C ASP A 24 9.94 -6.08 -8.68
N ASP A 25 9.18 -6.09 -7.58
CA ASP A 25 8.75 -7.32 -6.94
C ASP A 25 7.57 -7.91 -7.72
N LYS A 26 7.87 -8.91 -8.55
CA LYS A 26 6.87 -9.67 -9.30
C LYS A 26 6.33 -10.81 -8.43
N TYR A 27 5.70 -10.47 -7.33
CA TYR A 27 4.95 -11.46 -6.56
C TYR A 27 3.75 -11.93 -7.39
N PRO A 28 3.64 -13.23 -7.73
CA PRO A 28 2.55 -13.72 -8.57
C PRO A 28 1.24 -13.62 -7.79
N ILE A 29 0.41 -12.65 -8.15
CA ILE A 29 -0.96 -12.57 -7.64
C ILE A 29 -1.74 -13.72 -8.29
N PRO A 30 -2.34 -14.64 -7.51
CA PRO A 30 -3.06 -15.77 -8.07
C PRO A 30 -4.25 -15.30 -8.92
N ASN A 31 -4.61 -16.10 -9.93
CA ASN A 31 -5.76 -15.81 -10.76
C ASN A 31 -7.03 -15.80 -9.89
N ILE A 32 -7.92 -14.84 -10.13
CA ILE A 32 -9.18 -14.73 -9.40
C ILE A 32 -10.00 -16.03 -9.49
N ALA A 33 -9.98 -16.74 -10.62
CA ALA A 33 -10.65 -18.03 -10.78
C ALA A 33 -10.09 -19.08 -9.79
N ASP A 34 -8.76 -19.18 -9.68
CA ASP A 34 -8.11 -20.13 -8.77
C ASP A 34 -8.40 -19.81 -7.29
N ILE A 35 -8.57 -18.53 -6.96
CA ILE A 35 -8.95 -18.10 -5.61
C ILE A 35 -10.40 -18.50 -5.33
N LEU A 36 -11.31 -18.28 -6.28
CA LEU A 36 -12.74 -18.58 -6.14
C LEU A 36 -13.04 -20.08 -6.11
N ASP A 37 -12.32 -20.88 -6.91
CA ASP A 37 -12.46 -22.35 -6.89
C ASP A 37 -12.08 -22.94 -5.52
N LYS A 38 -11.08 -22.36 -4.85
CA LYS A 38 -10.71 -22.74 -3.46
C LYS A 38 -11.80 -22.38 -2.44
N LEU A 39 -12.60 -21.36 -2.71
CA LEU A 39 -13.69 -20.88 -1.85
C LEU A 39 -14.99 -21.68 -2.05
N GLY A 40 -15.20 -22.31 -3.21
CA GLY A 40 -16.49 -22.88 -3.64
C GLY A 40 -17.11 -23.98 -2.76
N ASN A 41 -16.37 -24.56 -1.81
CA ASN A 41 -16.86 -25.60 -0.90
C ASN A 41 -17.15 -25.10 0.53
N CYS A 42 -17.07 -23.79 0.79
CA CYS A 42 -17.31 -23.22 2.11
C CYS A 42 -18.79 -22.79 2.29
N GLN A 43 -19.36 -23.11 3.45
CA GLN A 43 -20.75 -22.75 3.79
C GLN A 43 -20.89 -21.30 4.29
N TYR A 44 -19.80 -20.71 4.80
CA TYR A 44 -19.76 -19.37 5.35
C TYR A 44 -18.49 -18.65 4.89
N PHE A 45 -18.62 -17.36 4.57
CA PHE A 45 -17.52 -16.50 4.16
C PHE A 45 -17.44 -15.27 5.05
N THR A 46 -16.22 -14.90 5.42
CA THR A 46 -15.93 -13.64 6.11
C THR A 46 -14.83 -12.92 5.35
N THR A 47 -15.02 -11.62 5.15
CA THR A 47 -14.03 -10.74 4.53
C THR A 47 -13.39 -9.88 5.61
N LEU A 48 -12.06 -9.80 5.60
CA LEU A 48 -11.29 -8.92 6.47
C LEU A 48 -10.61 -7.87 5.58
N ASP A 49 -10.84 -6.59 5.88
CA ASP A 49 -10.15 -5.48 5.24
C ASP A 49 -9.07 -4.94 6.20
N LEU A 50 -7.82 -4.88 5.71
CA LEU A 50 -6.72 -4.30 6.46
C LEU A 50 -6.76 -2.77 6.31
N ALA A 51 -7.35 -2.10 7.29
CA ALA A 51 -7.44 -0.65 7.31
C ALA A 51 -6.06 0.00 7.21
N SER A 52 -5.82 0.78 6.15
CA SER A 52 -4.54 1.44 5.91
C SER A 52 -3.35 0.47 5.88
N GLY A 53 -3.50 -0.70 5.25
CA GLY A 53 -2.51 -1.80 5.28
C GLY A 53 -1.06 -1.39 5.00
N PHE A 54 -0.82 -0.45 4.07
CA PHE A 54 0.53 0.06 3.78
C PHE A 54 1.21 0.73 4.99
N TYR A 55 0.46 1.33 5.91
CA TYR A 55 1.00 1.96 7.12
C TYR A 55 1.15 1.00 8.31
N GLN A 56 0.89 -0.29 8.10
CA GLN A 56 1.03 -1.32 9.14
C GLN A 56 2.34 -2.10 9.02
N VAL A 57 2.83 -2.29 7.79
CA VAL A 57 4.10 -2.99 7.51
C VAL A 57 5.25 -2.07 7.88
N GLU A 58 6.39 -2.60 8.34
CA GLU A 58 7.58 -1.80 8.65
C GLU A 58 8.50 -1.70 7.43
N MET A 59 9.11 -0.52 7.25
CA MET A 59 10.14 -0.32 6.23
C MET A 59 11.43 -0.99 6.66
N ASN A 60 12.14 -1.59 5.70
CA ASN A 60 13.51 -2.05 5.93
C ASN A 60 14.39 -0.85 6.37
N PRO A 61 15.11 -0.93 7.51
CA PRO A 61 15.92 0.18 8.02
C PRO A 61 16.91 0.77 7.00
N ALA A 62 17.44 -0.05 6.09
CA ALA A 62 18.36 0.41 5.04
C ALA A 62 17.66 1.21 3.91
N ASP A 63 16.35 1.07 3.77
CA ASP A 63 15.55 1.66 2.69
C ASP A 63 14.72 2.87 3.15
N ILE A 64 14.54 3.08 4.46
CA ILE A 64 13.90 4.27 5.06
C ILE A 64 14.34 5.58 4.40
N PRO A 65 15.65 5.90 4.27
CA PRO A 65 16.08 7.19 3.69
C PRO A 65 15.72 7.35 2.21
N LYS A 66 15.38 6.27 1.50
CA LYS A 66 14.93 6.34 0.10
C LYS A 66 13.51 6.89 -0.02
N THR A 67 12.72 6.81 1.04
CA THR A 67 11.32 7.28 1.10
C THR A 67 11.19 8.74 1.54
N ALA A 68 12.33 9.43 1.70
CA ALA A 68 12.41 10.81 2.10
C ALA A 68 11.58 11.76 1.22
N PHE A 69 10.86 12.70 1.85
CA PHE A 69 10.16 13.78 1.20
C PHE A 69 10.28 15.08 1.98
N THR A 70 10.25 16.20 1.27
CA THR A 70 10.35 17.54 1.87
C THR A 70 9.01 18.27 1.71
N VAL A 71 8.59 18.92 2.78
CA VAL A 71 7.49 19.89 2.81
C VAL A 71 8.06 21.23 3.27
N GLU A 72 7.30 22.32 3.10
CA GLU A 72 7.75 23.69 3.42
C GLU A 72 8.36 23.82 4.83
N HIS A 73 7.93 23.01 5.78
CA HIS A 73 8.32 23.10 7.19
C HIS A 73 9.14 21.89 7.70
N GLY A 74 9.63 21.03 6.81
CA GLY A 74 10.42 19.89 7.28
C GLY A 74 10.74 18.84 6.23
N HIS A 75 11.60 17.92 6.64
CA HIS A 75 12.02 16.76 5.87
C HIS A 75 11.64 15.51 6.66
N PHE A 76 10.91 14.60 6.03
CA PHE A 76 10.34 13.41 6.66
C PHE A 76 10.61 12.17 5.82
N GLU A 77 10.49 11.00 6.45
CA GLU A 77 10.68 9.69 5.85
C GLU A 77 9.64 8.70 6.40
N PHE A 78 9.35 7.64 5.66
CA PHE A 78 8.44 6.59 6.11
C PHE A 78 9.19 5.52 6.89
N LEU A 79 8.66 5.19 8.07
CA LEU A 79 9.14 4.08 8.91
C LEU A 79 8.34 2.80 8.66
N ARG A 80 7.25 2.91 7.89
CA ARG A 80 6.24 1.88 7.63
C ARG A 80 5.84 1.91 6.16
#